data_AF-A0A455UIY5-F1
#
_entry.id   AF-A0A455UIY5-F1
#
_cell.length_a   1.000
_cell.length_b   1.000
_cell.length_c   1.000
_cell.angle_alpha   90.00
_cell.angle_beta   90.00
_cell.angle_gamma   90.00
#
_symmetry.space_group_name_H-M   'P 1'
#
loop_
_entity.id
_entity.type
_entity.pdbx_description
1 polymer ?
#
loop_
_entity_poly.entity_id
_entity_poly.type
_entity_poly.pdbx_seq_one_letter_code
_entity_poly.pdbx_strand_id
1 'polypeptide(L)'
;MLNTWNRFAVPAFTPVLLNLSLIGAALFLMPLMEEPAMALAWGVLIAGAAQLVFQVPFLLRLGLMPTPWPNFAHEGVRRILRLMGPALFGVSVSQINLLLDTVLASLLAAGSVSWLYYSDRLVELPLGVFGVAIGTVILPALSKRHAEQSKEHFAAMLDWAIRIVLLLGLPAALALAVLAEPLLITLFHYGAMTDNDIQMAAMSLRAYAFGLVAFMLIKVLAPGFLLVKIPKPQ
;
A
#
# COMPACT_ATOMS: atom_id res chain seq x y z
N MET A 1 10.38 5.95 -20.25
CA MET A 1 11.25 7.13 -20.49
C MET A 1 10.57 8.47 -20.13
N LEU A 2 9.72 8.50 -19.08
CA LEU A 2 9.17 9.73 -18.48
C LEU A 2 9.62 9.90 -17.00
N ASN A 3 10.49 9.01 -16.52
CA ASN A 3 11.03 9.02 -15.16
C ASN A 3 12.23 9.96 -14.99
N THR A 4 12.75 10.50 -16.10
CA THR A 4 14.01 11.26 -16.11
C THR A 4 13.81 12.78 -16.03
N TRP A 5 12.57 13.28 -15.97
CA TRP A 5 12.25 14.72 -16.16
C TRP A 5 11.43 15.36 -15.03
N ASN A 6 11.61 14.91 -13.78
CA ASN A 6 11.27 15.70 -12.60
C ASN A 6 9.78 16.15 -12.48
N ARG A 7 8.84 15.40 -13.04
CA ARG A 7 7.39 15.63 -12.90
C ARG A 7 6.68 14.42 -12.30
N PHE A 8 7.05 14.09 -11.06
CA PHE A 8 6.39 13.06 -10.24
C PHE A 8 4.93 13.36 -9.88
N ALA A 9 4.43 14.56 -10.13
CA ALA A 9 3.07 14.96 -9.77
C ALA A 9 1.98 14.31 -10.64
N VAL A 10 2.24 14.03 -11.92
CA VAL A 10 1.18 13.63 -12.86
C VAL A 10 0.70 12.19 -12.66
N PRO A 11 1.58 11.16 -12.49
CA PRO A 11 1.14 9.80 -12.22
C PRO A 11 0.55 9.63 -10.82
N ALA A 12 1.06 10.38 -9.84
CA ALA A 12 0.63 10.32 -8.43
C ALA A 12 -0.74 10.97 -8.18
N PHE A 13 -1.21 11.85 -9.07
CA PHE A 13 -2.53 12.47 -8.97
C PHE A 13 -3.66 11.60 -9.56
N THR A 14 -3.32 10.64 -10.42
CA THR A 14 -4.27 9.71 -11.06
C THR A 14 -5.13 8.92 -10.05
N PRO A 15 -4.54 8.36 -8.97
CA PRO A 15 -5.32 7.68 -7.93
C PRO A 15 -6.22 8.64 -7.14
N VAL A 16 -5.82 9.90 -6.98
CA VAL A 16 -6.61 10.93 -6.27
C VAL A 16 -7.89 11.24 -7.04
N LEU A 17 -7.81 11.38 -8.36
CA LEU A 17 -8.99 11.59 -9.22
C LEU A 17 -9.97 10.42 -9.16
N LEU A 18 -9.47 9.18 -9.10
CA LEU A 18 -10.29 7.99 -8.91
C LEU A 18 -11.01 8.03 -7.57
N ASN A 19 -10.27 8.26 -6.49
CA ASN A 19 -10.84 8.31 -5.14
C ASN A 19 -11.88 9.43 -4.98
N LEU A 20 -11.60 10.63 -5.51
CA LEU A 20 -12.57 11.74 -5.47
C LEU A 20 -13.84 11.43 -6.26
N SER A 21 -13.72 10.76 -7.41
CA SER A 21 -14.87 10.37 -8.22
C SER A 21 -15.69 9.27 -7.54
N LEU A 22 -15.03 8.30 -6.89
CA LEU A 22 -15.70 7.26 -6.11
C LEU A 22 -16.41 7.83 -4.87
N ILE A 23 -15.77 8.76 -4.15
CA ILE A 23 -16.39 9.46 -3.01
C ILE A 23 -17.57 10.30 -3.50
N GLY A 24 -17.42 11.01 -4.61
CA GLY A 24 -18.52 11.78 -5.21
C GLY A 24 -19.69 10.88 -5.64
N ALA A 25 -19.40 9.74 -6.28
CA ALA A 25 -20.43 8.78 -6.65
C ALA A 25 -21.11 8.14 -5.42
N ALA A 26 -20.35 7.85 -4.36
CA ALA A 26 -20.90 7.34 -3.10
C ALA A 26 -21.80 8.37 -2.40
N LEU A 27 -21.45 9.66 -2.44
CA LEU A 27 -22.23 10.71 -1.77
C LEU A 27 -23.44 11.19 -2.59
N PHE A 28 -23.32 11.25 -3.92
CA PHE A 28 -24.33 11.86 -4.79
C PHE A 28 -25.09 10.87 -5.68
N LEU A 29 -24.50 9.75 -6.09
CA LEU A 29 -25.19 8.77 -6.96
C LEU A 29 -25.79 7.60 -6.16
N MET A 30 -25.15 7.17 -5.08
CA MET A 30 -25.63 6.11 -4.20
C MET A 30 -27.02 6.38 -3.58
N PRO A 31 -27.37 7.62 -3.16
CA PRO A 31 -28.70 7.90 -2.63
C PRO A 31 -29.80 7.95 -3.71
N LEU A 32 -29.42 8.05 -4.99
CA LEU A 32 -30.34 8.16 -6.13
C LEU A 32 -30.55 6.83 -6.88
N MET A 33 -29.83 5.77 -6.51
CA MET A 33 -29.82 4.48 -7.20
C MET A 33 -30.27 3.37 -6.25
N GLU A 34 -31.14 2.47 -6.72
CA GLU A 34 -31.62 1.33 -5.92
C GLU A 34 -30.50 0.32 -5.62
N GLU A 35 -29.51 0.20 -6.52
CA GLU A 35 -28.31 -0.62 -6.31
C GLU A 35 -27.05 0.23 -6.11
N PRO A 36 -26.43 0.18 -4.92
CA PRO A 36 -25.20 0.93 -4.63
C PRO A 36 -24.01 0.56 -5.52
N ALA A 37 -23.97 -0.67 -6.04
CA ALA A 37 -22.93 -1.15 -6.94
C ALA A 37 -22.92 -0.39 -8.27
N MET A 38 -24.10 -0.01 -8.78
CA MET A 38 -24.24 0.74 -10.02
C MET A 38 -23.69 2.16 -9.88
N ALA A 39 -23.91 2.80 -8.73
CA ALA A 39 -23.36 4.12 -8.44
C ALA A 39 -21.82 4.12 -8.47
N LEU A 40 -21.19 3.10 -7.89
CA LEU A 40 -19.72 2.96 -7.93
C LEU A 40 -19.20 2.68 -9.35
N ALA A 41 -19.91 1.88 -10.15
CA ALA A 41 -19.56 1.65 -11.55
C ALA A 41 -19.55 2.96 -12.36
N TRP A 42 -20.56 3.83 -12.15
CA TRP A 42 -20.57 5.18 -12.72
C TRP A 42 -19.41 6.05 -12.20
N GLY A 43 -19.08 5.94 -10.92
CA GLY A 43 -17.92 6.63 -10.33
C GLY A 43 -16.59 6.24 -10.99
N VAL A 44 -16.38 4.95 -11.29
CA VAL A 44 -15.19 4.46 -12.01
C VAL A 44 -15.16 4.98 -13.46
N LEU A 45 -16.31 5.00 -14.14
CA LEU A 45 -16.41 5.52 -15.51
C LEU A 45 -16.07 7.02 -15.56
N ILE A 46 -16.64 7.80 -14.64
CA ILE A 46 -16.38 9.24 -14.51
C ILE A 46 -14.91 9.50 -14.18
N ALA A 47 -14.32 8.70 -13.28
CA ALA A 47 -12.89 8.77 -12.98
C ALA A 47 -12.04 8.54 -14.22
N GLY A 48 -12.34 7.49 -15.01
CA GLY A 48 -11.60 7.17 -16.23
C GLY A 48 -11.70 8.30 -17.27
N ALA A 49 -12.88 8.88 -17.45
CA ALA A 49 -13.08 10.02 -18.34
C ALA A 49 -12.31 11.26 -17.85
N ALA A 50 -12.36 11.58 -16.55
CA ALA A 50 -11.63 12.69 -15.97
C ALA A 50 -10.10 12.50 -16.07
N GLN A 51 -9.61 11.27 -15.89
CA GLN A 51 -8.20 10.92 -16.06
C GLN A 51 -7.75 11.12 -17.50
N LEU A 52 -8.54 10.69 -18.49
CA LEU A 52 -8.25 10.94 -19.90
C LEU A 52 -8.22 12.43 -20.21
N VAL A 53 -9.24 13.19 -19.78
CA VAL A 53 -9.32 14.65 -20.01
C VAL A 53 -8.16 15.39 -19.35
N PHE A 54 -7.69 14.95 -18.18
CA PHE A 54 -6.53 15.54 -17.52
C PHE A 54 -5.20 15.20 -18.21
N GLN A 55 -5.07 13.99 -18.76
CA GLN A 55 -3.83 13.52 -19.39
C GLN A 55 -3.66 14.01 -20.84
N VAL A 56 -4.75 14.15 -21.60
CA VAL A 56 -4.75 14.63 -23.00
C VAL A 56 -4.03 15.97 -23.21
N PRO A 57 -4.27 17.04 -22.42
CA PRO A 57 -3.57 18.33 -22.60
C PRO A 57 -2.07 18.25 -22.26
N PHE A 58 -1.67 17.36 -21.36
CA PHE A 58 -0.25 17.11 -21.07
C PHE A 58 0.44 16.38 -22.23
N LEU A 59 -0.21 15.40 -22.84
CA LEU A 59 0.25 14.70 -24.04
C LEU A 59 0.38 15.64 -25.25
N LEU A 60 -0.60 16.53 -25.43
CA LEU A 60 -0.61 17.58 -26.45
C LEU A 60 0.58 18.53 -26.32
N ARG A 61 0.88 19.01 -25.10
CA ARG A 61 2.01 19.91 -24.85
C ARG A 61 3.39 19.27 -25.08
N LEU A 62 3.47 17.94 -25.03
CA LEU A 62 4.70 17.18 -25.27
C LEU A 62 4.90 16.82 -26.75
N GLY A 63 3.94 17.13 -27.64
CA GLY A 63 4.04 16.82 -29.07
C GLY A 63 4.03 15.32 -29.40
N LEU A 64 3.73 14.47 -28.41
CA LEU A 64 3.73 13.01 -28.51
C LEU A 64 2.31 12.47 -28.70
N MET A 65 1.50 13.12 -29.54
CA MET A 65 0.21 12.53 -29.91
C MET A 65 0.47 11.20 -30.62
N PRO A 66 0.03 10.05 -30.05
CA PRO A 66 0.13 8.79 -30.74
C PRO A 66 -0.84 8.85 -31.92
N THR A 67 -0.33 9.07 -33.12
CA THR A 67 -1.12 8.87 -34.34
C THR A 67 -1.52 7.40 -34.38
N PRO A 68 -2.82 7.06 -34.28
CA PRO A 68 -3.26 5.67 -34.29
C PRO A 68 -3.12 5.14 -35.72
N TRP A 69 -1.91 4.76 -36.11
CA TRP A 69 -1.67 4.06 -37.36
C TRP A 69 -1.48 2.57 -37.05
N PRO A 70 -2.46 1.71 -37.38
CA PRO A 70 -2.37 0.29 -37.11
C PRO A 70 -1.41 -0.37 -38.12
N ASN A 71 -0.11 -0.25 -37.90
CA ASN A 71 0.89 -1.00 -38.65
C ASN A 71 1.38 -2.19 -37.81
N PHE A 72 0.64 -3.29 -37.87
CA PHE A 72 0.94 -4.54 -37.15
C PHE A 72 2.23 -5.23 -37.62
N ALA A 73 2.82 -4.81 -38.74
CA ALA A 73 4.08 -5.34 -39.27
C ALA A 73 5.33 -4.63 -38.72
N HIS A 74 5.16 -3.55 -37.94
CA HIS A 74 6.30 -2.80 -37.39
C HIS A 74 7.04 -3.62 -36.33
N GLU A 75 8.38 -3.65 -36.39
CA GLU A 75 9.22 -4.42 -35.44
C GLU A 75 8.93 -4.08 -33.97
N GLY A 76 8.55 -2.84 -33.69
CA GLY A 76 8.14 -2.38 -32.36
C GLY A 76 6.88 -3.09 -31.83
N VAL A 77 5.86 -3.29 -32.67
CA VAL A 77 4.63 -4.00 -32.30
C VAL A 77 4.92 -5.48 -32.06
N ARG A 78 5.74 -6.10 -32.90
CA ARG A 78 6.13 -7.51 -32.74
C ARG A 78 6.98 -7.74 -31.48
N ARG A 79 7.84 -6.77 -31.13
CA ARG A 79 8.62 -6.77 -29.89
C ARG A 79 7.71 -6.58 -28.67
N ILE A 80 6.73 -5.68 -28.74
CA ILE A 80 5.72 -5.48 -27.69
C ILE A 80 4.89 -6.76 -27.51
N LEU A 81 4.37 -7.37 -28.58
CA LEU A 81 3.59 -8.61 -28.51
C LEU A 81 4.41 -9.77 -27.91
N ARG A 82 5.69 -9.89 -28.26
CA ARG A 82 6.60 -10.89 -27.67
C ARG A 82 6.87 -10.65 -26.18
N LEU A 83 6.87 -9.39 -25.73
CA LEU A 83 6.99 -9.02 -24.32
C LEU A 83 5.65 -9.11 -23.57
N MET A 84 4.53 -8.89 -24.27
CA MET A 84 3.18 -9.01 -23.72
C MET A 84 2.78 -10.45 -23.49
N GLY A 85 3.25 -11.42 -24.28
CA GLY A 85 2.95 -12.85 -24.05
C GLY A 85 3.33 -13.31 -22.63
N PRO A 86 4.60 -13.16 -22.20
CA PRO A 86 5.02 -13.48 -20.84
C PRO A 86 4.32 -12.61 -19.78
N ALA A 87 4.12 -11.31 -20.05
CA ALA A 87 3.47 -10.41 -19.11
C ALA A 87 1.99 -10.77 -18.89
N LEU A 88 1.25 -11.11 -19.94
CA LEU A 88 -0.14 -11.59 -19.87
C LEU A 88 -0.23 -12.90 -19.12
N PHE A 89 0.72 -13.83 -19.32
CA PHE A 89 0.78 -15.06 -18.51
C PHE A 89 1.02 -14.74 -17.02
N GLY A 90 1.93 -13.82 -16.71
CA GLY A 90 2.15 -13.36 -15.32
C GLY A 90 0.91 -12.71 -14.70
N VAL A 91 0.19 -11.89 -15.47
CA VAL A 91 -1.06 -11.26 -15.02
C VAL A 91 -2.18 -12.30 -14.86
N SER A 92 -2.29 -13.28 -15.75
CA SER A 92 -3.25 -14.38 -15.61
C SER A 92 -3.03 -15.19 -14.34
N VAL A 93 -1.77 -15.41 -13.93
CA VAL A 93 -1.47 -16.04 -12.63
C VAL A 93 -1.96 -15.17 -11.47
N SER A 94 -1.79 -13.84 -11.53
CA SER A 94 -2.36 -12.95 -10.50
C SER A 94 -3.89 -12.92 -10.49
N GLN A 95 -4.55 -13.06 -11.63
CA GLN A 95 -6.02 -13.16 -11.71
C GLN A 95 -6.52 -14.50 -11.16
N ILE A 96 -5.78 -15.59 -11.41
CA ILE A 96 -6.06 -16.90 -10.79
C ILE A 96 -5.86 -16.83 -9.28
N ASN A 97 -4.82 -16.16 -8.79
CA ASN A 97 -4.64 -15.92 -7.36
C ASN A 97 -5.83 -15.15 -6.77
N LEU A 98 -6.30 -14.08 -7.42
CA LEU A 98 -7.48 -13.33 -6.94
C LEU A 98 -8.77 -14.15 -6.94
N LEU A 99 -8.99 -15.00 -7.95
CA LEU A 99 -10.11 -15.93 -7.97
C LEU A 99 -9.98 -16.99 -6.88
N LEU A 100 -8.79 -17.53 -6.68
CA LEU A 100 -8.50 -18.52 -5.65
C LEU A 100 -8.65 -17.90 -4.25
N ASP A 101 -8.18 -16.69 -4.03
CA ASP A 101 -8.36 -15.91 -2.81
C ASP A 101 -9.84 -15.66 -2.53
N THR A 102 -10.63 -15.36 -3.57
CA THR A 102 -12.09 -15.18 -3.45
C THR A 102 -12.80 -16.48 -3.09
N VAL A 103 -12.39 -17.60 -3.70
CA VAL A 103 -12.93 -18.93 -3.41
C VAL A 103 -12.51 -19.41 -2.01
N LEU A 104 -11.26 -19.21 -1.61
CA LEU A 104 -10.77 -19.52 -0.27
C LEU A 104 -11.45 -18.62 0.78
N ALA A 105 -11.65 -17.33 0.50
CA ALA A 105 -12.42 -16.42 1.34
C ALA A 105 -13.89 -16.84 1.47
N SER A 106 -14.48 -17.47 0.43
CA SER A 106 -15.83 -18.06 0.48
C SER A 106 -15.90 -19.39 1.25
N LEU A 107 -14.77 -20.09 1.41
CA LEU A 107 -14.65 -21.39 2.09
C LEU A 107 -14.20 -21.27 3.56
N LEU A 108 -13.62 -20.14 3.96
CA LEU A 108 -13.34 -19.80 5.36
C LEU A 108 -14.65 -19.38 6.05
N ALA A 109 -14.80 -19.63 7.36
CA ALA A 109 -15.95 -19.13 8.12
C ALA A 109 -16.11 -17.62 7.87
N ALA A 110 -17.27 -17.22 7.33
CA ALA A 110 -17.54 -15.85 6.93
C ALA A 110 -17.12 -14.88 8.04
N GLY A 111 -16.21 -13.95 7.72
CA GLY A 111 -15.67 -12.97 8.67
C GLY A 111 -14.21 -13.20 9.09
N SER A 112 -13.66 -14.43 9.07
CA SER A 112 -12.29 -14.70 9.57
C SER A 112 -11.19 -13.90 8.88
N VAL A 113 -11.25 -13.82 7.55
CA VAL A 113 -10.33 -13.00 6.74
C VAL A 113 -10.55 -11.52 7.03
N SER A 114 -11.79 -11.11 7.25
CA SER A 114 -12.13 -9.73 7.59
C SER A 114 -11.62 -9.35 8.99
N TRP A 115 -11.70 -10.24 9.98
CA TRP A 115 -11.18 -10.03 11.33
C TRP A 115 -9.65 -9.83 11.31
N LEU A 116 -8.94 -10.69 10.57
CA LEU A 116 -7.50 -10.56 10.34
C LEU A 116 -7.17 -9.25 9.61
N TYR A 117 -7.94 -8.91 8.56
CA TYR A 117 -7.76 -7.69 7.79
C TYR A 117 -7.94 -6.42 8.63
N TYR A 118 -9.00 -6.33 9.44
CA TYR A 118 -9.23 -5.19 10.34
C TYR A 118 -8.12 -5.07 11.39
N SER A 119 -7.67 -6.19 11.93
CA SER A 119 -6.58 -6.24 12.90
C SER A 119 -5.25 -5.78 12.29
N ASP A 120 -4.94 -6.24 11.08
CA ASP A 120 -3.74 -5.86 10.33
C ASP A 120 -3.71 -4.37 10.01
N ARG A 121 -4.83 -3.79 9.57
CA ARG A 121 -4.98 -2.34 9.35
C ARG A 121 -4.71 -1.51 10.61
N LEU A 122 -5.18 -1.97 11.77
CA LEU A 122 -4.92 -1.29 13.04
C LEU A 122 -3.45 -1.36 13.46
N VAL A 123 -2.76 -2.44 13.13
CA VAL A 123 -1.33 -2.65 13.38
C VAL A 123 -0.46 -1.83 12.41
N GLU A 124 -0.91 -1.66 11.17
CA GLU A 124 -0.27 -0.79 10.18
C GLU A 124 -0.22 0.67 10.62
N LEU A 125 -1.18 1.17 11.41
CA LEU A 125 -1.20 2.56 11.87
C LEU A 125 0.06 2.94 12.67
N PRO A 126 0.40 2.26 13.78
CA PRO A 126 1.67 2.51 14.47
C PRO A 126 2.87 2.22 13.57
N LEU A 127 2.86 1.12 12.81
CA LEU A 127 3.98 0.78 11.92
C LEU A 127 4.23 1.86 10.86
N GLY A 128 3.20 2.53 10.37
CA GLY A 128 3.28 3.62 9.40
C GLY A 128 3.84 4.89 10.02
N VAL A 129 3.29 5.32 11.15
CA VAL A 129 3.76 6.51 11.88
C VAL A 129 5.23 6.34 12.30
N PHE A 130 5.57 5.20 12.90
CA PHE A 130 6.95 4.92 13.32
C PHE A 130 7.85 4.62 12.13
N GLY A 131 7.36 3.96 11.08
CA GLY A 131 8.12 3.73 9.86
C GLY A 131 8.54 5.02 9.16
N VAL A 132 7.68 6.04 9.15
CA VAL A 132 8.01 7.38 8.64
C VAL A 132 8.97 8.11 9.58
N ALA A 133 8.78 8.03 10.91
CA ALA A 133 9.70 8.64 11.88
C ALA A 133 11.12 8.04 11.79
N ILE A 134 11.21 6.71 11.69
CA ILE A 134 12.45 5.97 11.45
C ILE A 134 13.03 6.38 10.10
N GLY A 135 12.22 6.36 9.03
CA GLY A 135 12.68 6.71 7.69
C GLY A 135 13.21 8.14 7.56
N THR A 136 12.65 9.08 8.30
CA THR A 136 13.05 10.50 8.28
C THR A 136 14.25 10.81 9.17
N VAL A 137 14.46 10.06 10.25
CA VAL A 137 15.59 10.29 11.17
C VAL A 137 16.79 9.39 10.85
N ILE A 138 16.54 8.11 10.58
CA ILE A 138 17.58 7.09 10.44
C ILE A 138 18.17 7.06 9.03
N LEU A 139 17.38 7.18 7.95
CA LEU A 139 17.97 7.21 6.59
C LEU A 139 18.88 8.42 6.37
N PRO A 140 18.49 9.67 6.70
CA PRO A 140 19.38 10.81 6.49
C PRO A 140 20.64 10.74 7.36
N ALA A 141 20.52 10.25 8.60
CA ALA A 141 21.67 10.07 9.47
C ALA A 141 22.63 8.97 8.97
N LEU A 142 22.11 7.88 8.39
CA LEU A 142 22.90 6.81 7.75
C LEU A 142 23.53 7.28 6.42
N SER A 143 22.77 7.92 5.54
CA SER A 143 23.27 8.38 4.22
C SER A 143 24.26 9.54 4.33
N LYS A 144 24.08 10.47 5.27
CA LYS A 144 24.95 11.64 5.42
C LYS A 144 26.29 11.30 6.09
N ARG A 145 26.42 10.13 6.72
CA ARG A 145 27.62 9.73 7.47
C ARG A 145 28.25 8.40 7.05
N HIS A 146 27.70 7.68 6.08
CA HIS A 146 28.40 6.55 5.44
C HIS A 146 29.62 7.00 4.58
N ALA A 147 29.82 8.31 4.43
CA ALA A 147 31.08 8.88 3.93
C ALA A 147 32.22 8.80 4.97
N GLU A 148 31.91 8.62 6.26
CA GLU A 148 32.88 8.51 7.36
C GLU A 148 32.91 7.05 7.86
N GLN A 149 34.04 6.37 7.68
CA GLN A 149 34.25 4.93 7.84
C GLN A 149 34.19 4.38 9.29
N SER A 150 33.33 4.92 10.15
CA SER A 150 33.26 4.56 11.57
C SER A 150 32.20 3.47 11.84
N LYS A 151 32.66 2.21 11.98
CA LYS A 151 31.81 1.09 12.43
C LYS A 151 31.16 1.36 13.80
N GLU A 152 31.84 2.10 14.67
CA GLU A 152 31.35 2.46 16.01
C GLU A 152 30.14 3.40 15.95
N HIS A 153 30.15 4.39 15.05
CA HIS A 153 29.00 5.27 14.86
C HIS A 153 27.79 4.52 14.31
N PHE A 154 28.00 3.57 13.39
CA PHE A 154 26.93 2.72 12.88
C PHE A 154 26.32 1.86 13.99
N ALA A 155 27.15 1.24 14.83
CA ALA A 155 26.68 0.46 15.98
C ALA A 155 25.90 1.32 16.98
N ALA A 156 26.38 2.53 17.31
CA ALA A 156 25.71 3.46 18.21
C ALA A 156 24.35 3.93 17.65
N MET A 157 24.27 4.20 16.34
CA MET A 157 23.02 4.55 15.67
C MET A 157 22.00 3.40 15.67
N LEU A 158 22.47 2.16 15.46
CA LEU A 158 21.62 0.99 15.49
C LEU A 158 21.11 0.70 16.91
N ASP A 159 21.96 0.82 17.93
CA ASP A 159 21.58 0.71 19.34
C ASP A 159 20.53 1.76 19.71
N TRP A 160 20.75 3.01 19.31
CA TRP A 160 19.78 4.09 19.51
C TRP A 160 18.45 3.79 18.82
N ALA A 161 18.47 3.33 17.57
CA ALA A 161 17.25 2.98 16.82
C ALA A 161 16.47 1.84 17.50
N ILE A 162 17.16 0.80 17.96
CA ILE A 162 16.55 -0.32 18.68
C ILE A 162 15.93 0.16 20.00
N ARG A 163 16.62 1.01 20.76
CA ARG A 163 16.08 1.59 21.99
C ARG A 163 14.82 2.41 21.75
N ILE A 164 14.79 3.24 20.70
CA ILE A 164 13.61 4.02 20.33
C ILE A 164 12.45 3.11 19.92
N VAL A 165 12.71 2.06 19.14
CA VAL A 165 11.70 1.05 18.77
C VAL A 165 11.14 0.35 20.00
N LEU A 166 11.97 -0.03 20.97
CA LEU A 166 11.49 -0.66 22.19
C LEU A 166 10.70 0.31 23.07
N LEU A 167 11.21 1.53 23.23
CA LEU A 167 10.60 2.57 24.06
C LEU A 167 9.23 3.02 23.54
N LEU A 168 9.03 3.04 22.22
CA LEU A 168 7.76 3.40 21.59
C LEU A 168 6.89 2.19 21.26
N GLY A 169 7.51 1.09 20.87
CA GLY A 169 6.81 -0.11 20.41
C GLY A 169 6.17 -0.92 21.53
N LEU A 170 6.81 -1.02 22.70
CA LEU A 170 6.21 -1.67 23.86
C LEU A 170 4.93 -0.99 24.34
N PRO A 171 4.89 0.33 24.59
CA PRO A 171 3.65 0.98 24.99
C PRO A 171 2.59 0.97 23.88
N ALA A 172 2.99 1.07 22.60
CA ALA A 172 2.05 0.95 21.48
C ALA A 172 1.42 -0.45 21.39
N ALA A 173 2.23 -1.51 21.54
CA ALA A 173 1.75 -2.89 21.58
C ALA A 173 0.80 -3.12 22.76
N LEU A 174 1.16 -2.63 23.95
CA LEU A 174 0.33 -2.75 25.14
C LEU A 174 -0.98 -1.97 25.00
N ALA A 175 -0.95 -0.74 24.47
CA ALA A 175 -2.14 0.04 24.19
C ALA A 175 -3.06 -0.66 23.19
N LEU A 176 -2.52 -1.19 22.09
CA LEU A 176 -3.27 -1.96 21.11
C LEU A 176 -3.89 -3.22 21.71
N ALA A 177 -3.16 -3.96 22.55
CA ALA A 177 -3.66 -5.19 23.17
C ALA A 177 -4.78 -4.91 24.18
N VAL A 178 -4.63 -3.88 25.02
CA VAL A 178 -5.61 -3.49 26.04
C VAL A 178 -6.84 -2.85 25.41
N LEU A 179 -6.65 -1.96 24.44
CA LEU A 179 -7.72 -1.22 23.77
C LEU A 179 -8.27 -1.94 22.53
N ALA A 180 -7.87 -3.18 22.26
CA ALA A 180 -8.23 -3.91 21.04
C ALA A 180 -9.74 -3.90 20.78
N GLU A 181 -10.51 -4.27 21.80
CA GLU A 181 -11.96 -4.39 21.75
C GLU A 181 -12.65 -3.02 21.61
N PRO A 182 -12.39 -2.00 22.46
CA PRO A 182 -13.01 -0.68 22.27
C PRO A 182 -12.57 0.01 20.97
N LEU A 183 -11.34 -0.20 20.48
CA LEU A 183 -10.92 0.31 19.17
C LEU A 183 -11.73 -0.33 18.03
N LEU A 184 -11.89 -1.64 18.05
CA LEU A 184 -12.67 -2.34 17.03
C LEU A 184 -14.15 -1.98 17.10
N ILE A 185 -14.70 -1.82 18.30
CA ILE A 185 -16.09 -1.36 18.47
C ILE A 185 -16.26 0.03 17.87
N THR A 186 -15.45 0.98 18.30
CA THR A 186 -15.59 2.38 17.87
C THR A 186 -15.35 2.59 16.38
N LEU A 187 -14.46 1.80 15.77
CA LEU A 187 -14.04 1.98 14.38
C LEU A 187 -14.74 1.08 13.38
N PHE A 188 -15.32 -0.05 13.81
CA PHE A 188 -15.87 -1.05 12.89
C PHE A 188 -17.22 -1.64 13.32
N HIS A 189 -17.77 -1.30 14.49
CA HIS A 189 -19.11 -1.74 14.92
C HIS A 189 -20.20 -0.94 14.22
N TYR A 190 -20.34 -1.13 12.91
CA TYR A 190 -21.43 -0.58 12.12
C TYR A 190 -21.82 -1.53 10.97
N GLY A 191 -23.09 -1.51 10.58
CA GLY A 191 -23.60 -2.32 9.47
C GLY A 191 -23.78 -3.79 9.83
N ALA A 192 -23.09 -4.69 9.13
CA ALA A 192 -23.28 -6.13 9.23
C ALA A 192 -22.37 -6.82 10.27
N MET A 193 -21.60 -6.05 11.05
CA MET A 193 -20.62 -6.59 11.99
C MET A 193 -21.28 -6.96 13.32
N THR A 194 -21.16 -8.22 13.72
CA THR A 194 -21.76 -8.73 14.96
C THR A 194 -20.81 -8.62 16.15
N ASP A 195 -21.33 -8.74 17.36
CA ASP A 195 -20.49 -8.72 18.58
C ASP A 195 -19.49 -9.88 18.60
N ASN A 196 -19.84 -11.02 18.00
CA ASN A 196 -18.92 -12.15 17.84
C ASN A 196 -17.76 -11.81 16.89
N ASP A 197 -18.01 -11.06 15.82
CA ASP A 197 -16.97 -10.60 14.89
C ASP A 197 -15.97 -9.69 15.57
N ILE A 198 -16.47 -8.79 16.43
CA ILE A 198 -15.64 -7.89 17.23
C ILE A 198 -14.76 -8.67 18.20
N GLN A 199 -15.31 -9.66 18.89
CA GLN A 199 -14.52 -10.48 19.83
C GLN A 199 -13.41 -11.26 19.12
N MET A 200 -13.72 -11.86 17.96
CA MET A 200 -12.72 -12.61 17.19
C MET A 200 -11.64 -11.69 16.61
N ALA A 201 -12.03 -10.52 16.08
CA ALA A 201 -11.09 -9.50 15.64
C ALA A 201 -10.24 -8.96 16.80
N ALA A 202 -10.80 -8.77 18.00
CA ALA A 202 -10.05 -8.31 19.16
C ALA A 202 -9.00 -9.33 19.60
N MET A 203 -9.31 -10.63 19.55
CA MET A 203 -8.32 -11.68 19.80
C MET A 203 -7.20 -11.69 18.76
N SER A 204 -7.55 -11.53 17.48
CA SER A 204 -6.56 -11.41 16.40
C SER A 204 -5.65 -10.19 16.59
N LEU A 205 -6.21 -9.03 16.92
CA LEU A 205 -5.46 -7.81 17.18
C LEU A 205 -4.54 -7.93 18.39
N ARG A 206 -4.98 -8.58 19.48
CA ARG A 206 -4.13 -8.89 20.63
C ARG A 206 -2.96 -9.78 20.23
N ALA A 207 -3.17 -10.78 19.39
CA ALA A 207 -2.09 -11.63 18.87
C ALA A 207 -1.09 -10.83 18.01
N TYR A 208 -1.58 -9.96 17.13
CA TYR A 208 -0.71 -9.08 16.34
C TYR A 208 0.06 -8.06 17.19
N ALA A 209 -0.55 -7.55 18.27
CA ALA A 209 0.10 -6.62 19.18
C ALA A 209 1.36 -7.22 19.82
N PHE A 210 1.37 -8.52 20.14
CA PHE A 210 2.59 -9.21 20.59
C PHE A 210 3.69 -9.23 19.51
N GLY A 211 3.32 -9.41 18.24
CA GLY A 211 4.25 -9.39 17.11
C GLY A 211 4.73 -8.00 16.70
N LEU A 212 4.02 -6.94 17.09
CA LEU A 212 4.24 -5.57 16.65
C LEU A 212 5.69 -5.09 16.87
N VAL A 213 6.25 -5.37 18.05
CA VAL A 213 7.63 -4.96 18.39
C VAL A 213 8.64 -5.68 17.49
N ALA A 214 8.45 -6.97 17.25
CA ALA A 214 9.31 -7.74 16.36
C ALA A 214 9.23 -7.22 14.91
N PHE A 215 8.03 -6.90 14.42
CA PHE A 215 7.84 -6.29 13.10
C PHE A 215 8.55 -4.94 12.96
N MET A 216 8.47 -4.08 13.98
CA MET A 216 9.20 -2.82 13.98
C MET A 216 10.72 -3.02 13.95
N LEU A 217 11.24 -3.95 14.75
CA LEU A 217 12.66 -4.26 14.77
C LEU A 217 13.16 -4.77 13.42
N ILE A 218 12.39 -5.65 12.74
CA ILE A 218 12.73 -6.13 11.40
C ILE A 218 12.82 -4.96 10.41
N LYS A 219 11.89 -4.00 10.45
CA LYS A 219 11.92 -2.81 9.58
C LYS A 219 13.14 -1.92 9.80
N VAL A 220 13.71 -1.88 11.00
CA VAL A 220 14.95 -1.13 11.30
C VAL A 220 16.19 -1.94 10.93
N LEU A 221 16.22 -3.23 11.26
CA LEU A 221 17.37 -4.10 11.06
C LEU A 221 17.60 -4.44 9.58
N ALA A 222 16.54 -4.60 8.78
CA ALA A 222 16.68 -5.01 7.38
C ALA A 222 17.46 -3.98 6.51
N PRO A 223 17.15 -2.67 6.54
CA PRO A 223 17.96 -1.66 5.87
C PRO A 223 19.39 -1.59 6.41
N GLY A 224 19.57 -1.70 7.73
CA GLY A 224 20.89 -1.71 8.37
C GLY A 224 21.77 -2.85 7.86
N PHE A 225 21.21 -4.06 7.74
CA PHE A 225 21.92 -5.23 7.21
C PHE A 225 22.25 -5.12 5.72
N LEU A 226 21.30 -4.60 4.91
CA LEU A 226 21.52 -4.38 3.47
C LEU A 226 22.65 -3.39 3.20
N LEU A 227 22.76 -2.33 4.00
CA LEU A 227 23.82 -1.33 3.88
C LEU A 227 25.21 -1.90 4.24
N VAL A 228 25.29 -2.89 5.12
CA VAL A 228 26.54 -3.58 5.46
C VAL A 228 26.95 -4.58 4.36
N LYS A 229 25.98 -5.16 3.64
CA LYS A 229 26.20 -6.30 2.74
C LYS A 229 26.37 -5.95 1.26
N ILE A 230 26.03 -4.75 0.81
CA ILE A 230 26.24 -4.33 -0.58
C ILE A 230 27.66 -3.78 -0.73
N PRO A 231 28.61 -4.50 -1.38
CA PRO A 231 29.88 -3.94 -1.77
C PRO A 231 29.62 -2.91 -2.88
N LYS A 232 30.32 -1.76 -2.81
CA LYS A 232 30.19 -0.68 -3.79
C LYS A 232 30.36 -1.22 -5.23
N PRO A 233 29.53 -0.80 -6.21
CA PRO A 233 30.02 -0.76 -7.58
C PRO A 233 31.18 0.25 -7.62
N GLN A 234 32.30 -0.21 -8.17
CA GLN A 234 33.55 0.55 -8.33
C GLN A 234 33.33 1.82 -9.14
#